data_AF-A0A067Q9P7-F1
#
_entry.id   AF-A0A067Q9P7-F1
#
_cell.length_a   1.000
_cell.length_b   1.000
_cell.length_c   1.000
_cell.angle_alpha   90.00
_cell.angle_beta   90.00
_cell.angle_gamma   90.00
#
_symmetry.space_group_name_H-M   'P 1'
#
loop_
_entity.id
_entity.type
_entity.pdbx_description
1 polymer ?
#
loop_
_entity_poly.entity_id
_entity_poly.type
_entity_poly.pdbx_seq_one_letter_code
_entity_poly.pdbx_strand_id
1 'polypeptide(L)'
;MTPNYTWLASRLLGRILDDQWMRQYGIYDLPTRHVATTRKTRTWRDIILGALLLRVPSMYLARLEGARMGANVSPREAWRRVLRSCLVEWSHSNVLAAIILCANMILITLGGYDPPIVTSILSCFFAVGAIMTSIPLVVQYRTSLDTEVEQLDLVTCPPGSPNTIAFTLSLPITLLSWSLVALASSIAIYAFRDTRLSVVGAITIGAILLIRKM
;
A
#
# COMPACT_ATOMS: atom_id res chain seq x y z
N MET A 1 -4.83 -37.34 -22.39
CA MET A 1 -5.17 -36.04 -23.00
C MET A 1 -6.14 -35.30 -22.08
N THR A 2 -5.64 -34.43 -21.19
CA THR A 2 -6.48 -33.49 -20.40
C THR A 2 -5.75 -32.17 -20.11
N PRO A 3 -5.45 -31.30 -21.11
CA PRO A 3 -4.68 -30.08 -20.87
C PRO A 3 -5.48 -28.79 -21.14
N ASN A 4 -6.62 -28.55 -20.48
CA ASN A 4 -7.36 -27.28 -20.65
C ASN A 4 -8.06 -26.69 -19.39
N TYR A 5 -8.21 -27.46 -18.30
CA TYR A 5 -8.93 -26.96 -17.12
C TYR A 5 -8.09 -26.00 -16.25
N THR A 6 -6.77 -26.18 -16.19
CA THR A 6 -5.86 -25.32 -15.40
C THR A 6 -5.77 -23.90 -15.95
N TRP A 7 -5.83 -23.74 -17.28
CA TRP A 7 -5.82 -22.43 -17.93
C TRP A 7 -7.12 -21.65 -17.70
N LEU A 8 -8.27 -22.34 -17.77
CA LEU A 8 -9.56 -21.71 -17.49
C LEU A 8 -9.67 -21.31 -16.01
N ALA A 9 -9.24 -22.21 -15.11
CA ALA A 9 -9.25 -21.97 -13.67
C ALA A 9 -8.37 -20.77 -13.29
N SER A 10 -7.16 -20.65 -13.85
CA SER A 10 -6.28 -19.50 -13.56
C SER A 10 -6.84 -18.17 -14.07
N ARG A 11 -7.51 -18.15 -15.23
CA ARG A 11 -8.19 -16.95 -15.74
C ARG A 11 -9.41 -16.56 -14.91
N LEU A 12 -10.20 -17.54 -14.48
CA LEU A 12 -11.36 -17.28 -13.63
C LEU A 12 -10.93 -16.80 -12.24
N LEU A 13 -9.93 -17.44 -11.64
CA LEU A 13 -9.34 -16.98 -10.38
C LEU A 13 -8.75 -15.58 -10.52
N GLY A 14 -8.05 -15.29 -11.62
CA GLY A 14 -7.54 -13.94 -11.90
C GLY A 14 -8.64 -12.90 -11.94
N ARG A 15 -9.75 -13.18 -12.65
CA ARG A 15 -10.90 -12.25 -12.72
C ARG A 15 -11.63 -12.10 -11.40
N ILE A 16 -11.78 -13.18 -10.64
CA ILE A 16 -12.43 -13.15 -9.31
C ILE A 16 -11.56 -12.38 -8.33
N LEU A 17 -10.24 -12.60 -8.35
CA LEU A 17 -9.29 -11.84 -7.54
C LEU A 17 -9.28 -10.37 -7.95
N ASP A 18 -9.27 -10.04 -9.24
CA ASP A 18 -9.37 -8.66 -9.72
C ASP A 18 -10.70 -8.02 -9.28
N ASP A 19 -11.83 -8.72 -9.40
CA ASP A 19 -13.14 -8.24 -8.97
C ASP A 19 -13.18 -8.04 -7.44
N GLN A 20 -12.67 -8.99 -6.66
CA GLN A 20 -12.58 -8.86 -5.21
C GLN A 20 -11.65 -7.73 -4.78
N TRP A 21 -10.49 -7.58 -5.44
CA TRP A 21 -9.56 -6.50 -5.19
C TRP A 21 -10.23 -5.15 -5.50
N MET A 22 -10.97 -5.03 -6.60
CA MET A 22 -11.73 -3.81 -6.92
C MET A 22 -12.89 -3.53 -5.95
N ARG A 23 -13.60 -4.56 -5.47
CA ARG A 23 -14.68 -4.43 -4.47
C ARG A 23 -14.15 -4.05 -3.09
N GLN A 24 -13.09 -4.70 -2.65
CA GLN A 24 -12.47 -4.48 -1.33
C GLN A 24 -11.94 -3.06 -1.19
N TYR A 25 -11.68 -2.39 -2.32
CA TYR A 25 -11.17 -1.02 -2.36
C TYR A 25 -12.17 0.03 -2.83
N GLY A 26 -13.46 -0.33 -2.97
CA GLY A 26 -14.55 0.61 -3.23
C GLY A 26 -14.55 1.22 -4.64
N ILE A 27 -13.90 0.58 -5.62
CA ILE A 27 -13.76 1.12 -6.97
C ILE A 27 -15.08 1.06 -7.75
N TYR A 28 -16.01 0.15 -7.39
CA TYR A 28 -17.29 -0.03 -8.08
C TYR A 28 -18.33 1.09 -7.85
N ASP A 29 -18.23 1.84 -6.75
CA ASP A 29 -19.16 2.93 -6.43
C ASP A 29 -18.76 4.24 -7.12
N LEU A 30 -17.63 4.26 -7.84
CA LEU A 30 -17.21 5.40 -8.63
C LEU A 30 -18.04 5.39 -9.93
N PRO A 31 -18.91 6.39 -10.18
CA PRO A 31 -19.46 6.54 -11.51
C PRO A 31 -18.29 6.59 -12.48
N THR A 32 -18.26 5.69 -13.44
CA THR A 32 -17.26 5.57 -14.54
C THR A 32 -17.29 6.77 -15.49
N ARG A 33 -17.65 7.96 -14.99
CA ARG A 33 -17.39 9.22 -15.65
C ARG A 33 -15.88 9.36 -15.62
N HIS A 34 -15.27 9.10 -16.78
CA HIS A 34 -13.86 9.27 -17.04
C HIS A 34 -13.28 10.35 -16.13
N VAL A 35 -12.58 9.92 -15.07
CA VAL A 35 -11.51 10.72 -14.52
C VAL A 35 -10.56 10.81 -15.69
N ALA A 36 -10.77 11.84 -16.52
CA ALA A 36 -9.75 12.37 -17.37
C ALA A 36 -8.66 12.72 -16.38
N THR A 37 -7.79 11.74 -16.12
CA THR A 37 -6.43 12.01 -15.69
C THR A 37 -5.95 12.93 -16.79
N THR A 38 -6.10 14.23 -16.57
CA THR A 38 -5.47 15.24 -17.38
C THR A 38 -4.06 14.74 -17.49
N ARG A 39 -3.66 14.43 -18.73
CA ARG A 39 -2.44 13.71 -19.06
C ARG A 39 -1.29 14.67 -18.74
N LYS A 40 -1.06 14.89 -17.45
CA LYS A 40 -0.02 15.73 -16.92
C LYS A 40 1.26 15.02 -17.33
N THR A 41 2.07 15.71 -18.12
CA THR A 41 3.34 15.23 -18.62
C THR A 41 4.08 14.54 -17.49
N ARG A 42 4.28 13.23 -17.63
CA ARG A 42 4.86 12.35 -16.61
C ARG A 42 6.26 12.87 -16.31
N THR A 43 6.41 13.56 -15.19
CA THR A 43 7.72 14.07 -14.79
C THR A 43 8.51 12.89 -14.24
N TRP A 44 9.84 12.85 -14.41
CA TRP A 44 10.68 11.81 -13.80
C TRP A 44 10.47 11.71 -12.28
N ARG A 45 10.15 12.85 -11.63
CA ARG A 45 9.73 12.90 -10.22
C ARG A 45 8.52 12.03 -9.96
N ASP A 46 7.50 12.09 -10.81
CA ASP A 46 6.28 11.28 -10.68
C ASP A 46 6.56 9.77 -10.87
N ILE A 47 7.58 9.42 -11.65
CA ILE A 47 8.03 8.04 -11.81
C ILE A 47 8.74 7.55 -10.54
N ILE A 48 9.68 8.34 -10.01
CA ILE A 48 10.40 7.99 -8.79
C ILE A 48 9.46 7.95 -7.59
N LEU A 49 8.61 8.96 -7.42
CA LEU A 49 7.56 8.98 -6.39
C LEU A 49 6.55 7.85 -6.61
N GLY A 50 6.20 7.54 -7.87
CA GLY A 50 5.31 6.43 -8.19
C GLY A 50 5.89 5.06 -7.80
N ALA A 51 7.19 4.86 -8.02
CA ALA A 51 7.90 3.65 -7.63
C ALA A 51 8.11 3.59 -6.10
N LEU A 52 8.55 4.69 -5.49
CA LEU A 52 8.77 4.79 -4.05
C LEU A 52 7.47 4.69 -3.25
N LEU A 53 6.35 5.13 -3.79
CA LEU A 53 5.06 5.06 -3.11
C LEU A 53 4.19 3.89 -3.60
N LEU A 54 4.74 3.02 -4.46
CA LEU A 54 4.03 1.91 -5.11
C LEU A 54 2.66 2.29 -5.70
N ARG A 55 2.52 3.56 -6.13
CA ARG A 55 1.25 4.17 -6.61
C ARG A 55 0.10 4.14 -5.59
N VAL A 56 0.34 3.77 -4.33
CA VAL A 56 -0.64 3.79 -3.24
C VAL A 56 -1.32 5.17 -3.07
N PRO A 57 -0.60 6.32 -3.13
CA PRO A 57 -1.26 7.63 -3.02
C PRO A 57 -2.28 7.90 -4.13
N SER A 58 -2.05 7.40 -5.36
CA SER A 58 -3.00 7.59 -6.46
C SER A 58 -4.30 6.82 -6.25
N MET A 59 -4.22 5.68 -5.57
CA MET A 59 -5.39 4.89 -5.15
C MET A 59 -6.19 5.62 -4.06
N TYR A 60 -5.51 6.19 -3.05
CA TYR A 60 -6.18 7.01 -2.05
C TYR A 60 -6.80 8.26 -2.67
N LEU A 61 -6.12 8.93 -3.60
CA LEU A 61 -6.65 10.08 -4.32
C LEU A 61 -7.92 9.72 -5.10
N ALA A 62 -7.93 8.60 -5.82
CA ALA A 62 -9.13 8.13 -6.53
C ALA A 62 -10.30 7.84 -5.58
N ARG A 63 -10.03 7.27 -4.40
CA ARG A 63 -11.06 7.07 -3.36
C ARG A 63 -11.62 8.39 -2.82
N LEU A 64 -10.75 9.38 -2.59
CA LEU A 64 -11.14 10.70 -2.09
C LEU A 64 -11.96 11.46 -3.14
N GLU A 65 -11.53 11.45 -4.41
CA GLU A 65 -12.26 12.04 -5.53
C GLU A 65 -13.61 11.36 -5.74
N GLY A 66 -13.65 10.04 -5.57
CA GLY A 66 -14.87 9.25 -5.57
C GLY A 66 -15.89 9.65 -4.53
N ALA A 67 -15.44 9.78 -3.28
CA ALA A 67 -16.29 10.23 -2.19
C ALA A 67 -16.82 11.66 -2.44
N ARG A 68 -16.05 12.50 -3.14
CA ARG A 68 -16.47 13.87 -3.49
C ARG A 68 -17.49 13.92 -4.63
N MET A 69 -17.44 13.00 -5.58
CA MET A 69 -18.28 12.99 -6.79
C MET A 69 -19.56 12.14 -6.66
N GLY A 70 -19.76 11.42 -5.56
CA GLY A 70 -20.94 10.59 -5.34
C GLY A 70 -22.24 11.41 -5.25
N ALA A 71 -23.01 11.47 -6.33
CA ALA A 71 -24.20 12.32 -6.45
C ALA A 71 -25.38 11.94 -5.52
N ASN A 72 -25.38 10.72 -4.95
CA ASN A 72 -26.52 10.16 -4.21
C ASN A 72 -26.28 10.03 -2.69
N VAL A 73 -25.11 10.43 -2.19
CA VAL A 73 -24.74 10.32 -0.77
C VAL A 73 -24.27 11.68 -0.29
N SER A 74 -24.62 12.08 0.94
CA SER A 74 -24.08 13.31 1.51
C SER A 74 -22.53 13.23 1.50
N PRO A 75 -21.81 14.30 1.12
CA PRO A 75 -20.34 14.30 1.13
C PRO A 75 -19.74 13.84 2.46
N ARG A 76 -20.46 14.11 3.57
CA ARG A 76 -20.16 13.65 4.92
C ARG A 76 -20.14 12.12 5.05
N GLU A 77 -21.20 11.44 4.62
CA GLU A 77 -21.28 9.98 4.73
C GLU A 77 -20.29 9.29 3.79
N ALA A 78 -20.04 9.88 2.62
CA ALA A 78 -19.03 9.40 1.69
C ALA A 78 -17.61 9.50 2.29
N TRP A 79 -17.27 10.63 2.91
CA TRP A 79 -16.00 10.83 3.63
C TRP A 79 -15.83 9.86 4.80
N ARG A 80 -16.88 9.71 5.64
CA ARG A 80 -16.90 8.76 6.75
C ARG A 80 -16.65 7.33 6.29
N ARG A 81 -17.22 6.92 5.16
CA ARG A 81 -17.00 5.59 4.58
C ARG A 81 -15.54 5.38 4.19
N VAL A 82 -14.93 6.36 3.53
CA VAL A 82 -13.49 6.31 3.19
C VAL A 82 -12.65 6.21 4.45
N LEU A 83 -12.86 7.09 5.44
CA LEU A 83 -12.10 7.07 6.70
C LEU A 83 -12.26 5.76 7.47
N ARG A 84 -13.47 5.19 7.54
CA ARG A 84 -13.68 3.87 8.18
C ARG A 84 -12.88 2.78 7.47
N SER A 85 -12.87 2.77 6.14
CA SER A 85 -12.05 1.83 5.37
C SER A 85 -10.55 2.02 5.67
N CYS A 86 -10.07 3.27 5.69
CA CYS A 86 -8.68 3.58 6.00
C CYS A 86 -8.29 3.15 7.42
N LEU A 87 -9.16 3.37 8.42
CA LEU A 87 -8.91 2.96 9.81
C LEU A 87 -8.76 1.45 9.96
N VAL A 88 -9.61 0.68 9.28
CA VAL A 88 -9.50 -0.79 9.25
C VAL A 88 -8.19 -1.21 8.58
N GLU A 89 -7.85 -0.62 7.44
CA GLU A 89 -6.58 -0.88 6.73
C GLU A 89 -5.36 -0.56 7.62
N TRP A 90 -5.36 0.58 8.30
CA TRP A 90 -4.27 0.99 9.18
C TRP A 90 -4.17 0.11 10.43
N SER A 91 -5.30 -0.29 11.01
CA SER A 91 -5.32 -1.24 12.13
C SER A 91 -4.70 -2.58 11.73
N HIS A 92 -5.07 -3.12 10.57
CA HIS A 92 -4.46 -4.34 10.04
C HIS A 92 -2.97 -4.15 9.72
N SER A 93 -2.58 -2.97 9.24
CA SER A 93 -1.18 -2.65 8.94
C SER A 93 -0.29 -2.71 10.19
N ASN A 94 -0.82 -2.32 11.36
CA ASN A 94 -0.08 -2.36 12.63
C ASN A 94 0.17 -3.78 13.10
N VAL A 95 -0.82 -4.65 12.96
CA VAL A 95 -0.68 -6.07 13.26
C VAL A 95 0.38 -6.68 12.34
N LEU A 96 0.33 -6.38 11.04
CA LEU A 96 1.31 -6.88 10.08
C LEU A 96 2.73 -6.35 10.37
N ALA A 97 2.87 -5.07 10.73
CA ALA A 97 4.14 -4.46 11.10
C ALA A 97 4.75 -5.15 12.32
N ALA A 98 3.94 -5.46 13.34
CA ALA A 98 4.40 -6.20 14.51
C ALA A 98 4.90 -7.62 14.15
N ILE A 99 4.19 -8.32 13.28
CA ILE A 99 4.62 -9.65 12.78
C ILE A 99 5.95 -9.54 12.03
N ILE A 100 6.13 -8.52 11.19
CA ILE A 100 7.38 -8.28 10.46
C ILE A 100 8.53 -7.97 11.44
N LEU A 101 8.29 -7.21 12.51
CA LEU A 101 9.30 -6.96 13.55
C LEU A 101 9.71 -8.25 14.26
N CYS A 102 8.76 -9.10 14.63
CA CYS A 102 9.05 -10.41 15.21
C CYS A 102 9.87 -11.29 14.24
N ALA A 103 9.51 -11.31 12.95
CA ALA A 103 10.24 -12.06 11.93
C ALA A 103 11.67 -11.57 11.76
N ASN A 104 11.89 -10.25 11.76
CA ASN A 104 13.22 -9.66 11.72
C ASN A 104 14.05 -10.01 12.96
N MET A 105 13.43 -10.03 14.15
CA MET A 105 14.14 -10.43 15.37
C MET A 105 14.69 -11.85 15.25
N ILE A 106 13.90 -12.78 14.70
CA ILE A 106 14.34 -14.16 14.44
C ILE A 106 15.50 -14.17 13.44
N LEU A 107 15.39 -13.45 12.31
CA LEU A 107 16.46 -13.39 11.31
C LEU A 107 17.77 -12.82 11.87
N ILE A 108 17.69 -11.78 12.70
CA ILE A 108 18.87 -11.20 13.36
C ILE A 108 19.51 -12.20 14.32
N THR A 109 18.71 -12.98 15.06
CA THR A 109 19.26 -14.01 15.96
C THR A 109 19.90 -15.19 15.23
N LEU A 110 19.41 -15.52 14.02
CA LEU A 110 19.94 -16.60 13.20
C LEU A 110 21.15 -16.18 12.36
N GLY A 111 21.25 -14.90 12.02
CA GLY A 111 22.32 -14.35 11.18
C GLY A 111 23.48 -13.81 12.00
N GLY A 112 24.66 -14.41 11.86
CA GLY A 112 25.93 -13.75 12.22
C GLY A 112 26.17 -12.47 11.40
N TYR A 113 27.33 -11.81 11.57
CA TYR A 113 27.69 -10.50 10.97
C TYR A 113 27.73 -10.48 9.42
N ASP A 114 26.57 -10.58 8.77
CA ASP A 114 26.44 -10.80 7.33
C ASP A 114 25.46 -9.81 6.68
N PRO A 115 25.56 -9.59 5.34
CA PRO A 115 24.66 -8.73 4.56
C PRO A 115 23.13 -8.87 4.79
N PRO A 116 22.53 -10.04 5.14
CA PRO A 116 21.11 -10.11 5.50
C PRO A 116 20.72 -9.26 6.72
N ILE A 117 21.66 -8.92 7.61
CA ILE A 117 21.39 -8.05 8.77
C ILE A 117 21.00 -6.64 8.31
N VAL A 118 21.70 -6.06 7.34
CA VAL A 118 21.44 -4.67 6.90
C VAL A 118 20.03 -4.54 6.33
N THR A 119 19.61 -5.52 5.51
CA THR A 119 18.26 -5.54 4.93
C THR A 119 17.18 -5.81 5.98
N SER A 120 17.48 -6.63 7.01
CA SER A 120 16.59 -6.85 8.14
C SER A 120 16.44 -5.60 9.03
N ILE A 121 17.52 -4.89 9.32
CA ILE A 121 17.48 -3.60 10.05
C ILE A 121 16.66 -2.57 9.27
N LEU A 122 16.85 -2.50 7.95
CA LEU A 122 16.07 -1.61 7.09
C LEU A 122 14.57 -1.98 7.11
N SER A 123 14.25 -3.28 7.08
CA SER A 123 12.88 -3.77 7.25
C SER A 123 12.29 -3.36 8.60
N CYS A 124 13.03 -3.50 9.70
CA CYS A 124 12.63 -3.03 11.03
C CYS A 124 12.36 -1.53 11.05
N PHE A 125 13.25 -0.72 10.47
CA PHE A 125 13.09 0.73 10.42
C PHE A 125 11.80 1.13 9.72
N PHE A 126 11.50 0.52 8.57
CA PHE A 126 10.25 0.76 7.85
C PHE A 126 9.01 0.27 8.61
N ALA A 127 9.09 -0.88 9.30
CA ALA A 127 7.98 -1.38 10.12
C ALA A 127 7.67 -0.45 11.31
N VAL A 128 8.70 0.01 12.02
CA VAL A 128 8.55 0.99 13.11
C VAL A 128 7.98 2.30 12.55
N GLY A 129 8.49 2.79 11.42
CA GLY A 129 7.95 3.97 10.76
C GLY A 129 6.47 3.84 10.40
N ALA A 130 6.04 2.66 9.91
CA ALA A 130 4.64 2.39 9.63
C ALA A 130 3.76 2.49 10.89
N ILE A 131 4.22 1.95 12.02
CA ILE A 131 3.52 2.03 13.31
C ILE A 131 3.48 3.48 13.85
N MET A 132 4.61 4.19 13.79
CA MET A 132 4.73 5.57 14.26
C MET A 132 3.84 6.53 13.47
N THR A 133 3.58 6.23 12.20
CA THR A 133 2.73 7.07 11.34
C THR A 133 1.26 6.67 11.40
N SER A 134 0.94 5.38 11.57
CA SER A 134 -0.43 4.89 11.65
C SER A 134 -1.14 5.25 12.96
N ILE A 135 -0.47 5.14 14.12
CA ILE A 135 -1.07 5.37 15.45
C ILE A 135 -1.68 6.78 15.55
N PRO A 136 -0.93 7.87 15.27
CA PRO A 136 -1.50 9.22 15.36
C PRO A 136 -2.64 9.44 14.37
N LEU A 137 -2.57 8.86 13.16
CA LEU A 137 -3.68 8.93 12.20
C LEU A 137 -4.92 8.20 12.72
N VAL A 138 -4.76 7.00 13.27
CA VAL A 138 -5.87 6.23 13.85
C VAL A 138 -6.51 7.01 15.00
N VAL A 139 -5.71 7.57 15.89
CA VAL A 139 -6.23 8.37 17.03
C VAL A 139 -6.97 9.61 16.52
N GLN A 140 -6.35 10.40 15.64
CA GLN A 140 -6.92 11.65 15.13
C GLN A 140 -8.22 11.43 14.36
N TYR A 141 -8.27 10.42 13.49
CA TYR A 141 -9.45 10.19 12.66
C TYR A 141 -10.54 9.40 13.39
N ARG A 142 -10.20 8.55 14.37
CA ARG A 142 -11.20 7.86 15.20
C ARG A 142 -11.97 8.84 16.07
N THR A 143 -11.27 9.75 16.76
CA THR A 143 -11.93 10.80 17.56
C THR A 143 -12.82 11.71 16.71
N SER A 144 -12.41 11.96 15.47
CA SER A 144 -13.19 12.74 14.49
C SER A 144 -14.44 12.01 13.97
N LEU A 145 -14.45 10.67 13.97
CA LEU A 145 -15.63 9.89 13.58
C LEU A 145 -16.66 9.79 14.71
N ASP A 146 -16.18 9.73 15.96
CA ASP A 146 -17.03 9.59 17.15
C ASP A 146 -17.69 10.92 17.57
N THR A 147 -17.18 12.06 17.09
CA THR A 147 -17.81 13.36 17.33
C THR A 147 -18.96 13.61 16.34
N GLU A 148 -20.20 13.62 16.86
CA GLU A 148 -21.42 13.86 16.07
C GLU A 148 -21.62 15.34 15.65
N VAL A 149 -20.91 16.26 16.31
CA VAL A 149 -21.23 17.69 16.32
C VAL A 149 -20.88 18.40 15.00
N GLU A 150 -21.77 19.32 14.63
CA GLU A 150 -21.82 20.36 13.58
C GLU A 150 -20.50 21.03 13.12
N GLN A 151 -19.35 20.80 13.77
CA GLN A 151 -18.05 21.35 13.39
C GLN A 151 -17.36 20.59 12.25
N LEU A 152 -18.06 19.64 11.63
CA LEU A 152 -17.47 18.74 10.64
C LEU A 152 -17.20 19.40 9.28
N ASP A 153 -17.71 20.59 8.99
CA ASP A 153 -17.38 21.31 7.74
C ASP A 153 -15.86 21.57 7.60
N LEU A 154 -15.14 21.70 8.71
CA LEU A 154 -13.67 21.78 8.75
C LEU A 154 -12.96 20.42 8.57
N VAL A 155 -13.65 19.31 8.85
CA VAL A 155 -13.09 17.94 8.82
C VAL A 155 -13.39 17.22 7.50
N THR A 156 -14.52 17.54 6.85
CA THR A 156 -14.89 17.01 5.53
C THR A 156 -14.01 17.60 4.41
N CYS A 157 -13.40 18.77 4.65
CA CYS A 157 -12.41 19.40 3.79
C CYS A 157 -11.28 19.97 4.67
N PRO A 158 -10.30 19.14 5.07
CA PRO A 158 -9.11 19.66 5.74
C PRO A 158 -8.52 20.80 4.88
N PRO A 159 -8.12 21.95 5.45
CA PRO A 159 -7.46 23.00 4.70
C PRO A 159 -6.13 22.47 4.15
N GLY A 160 -6.15 22.01 2.90
CA GLY A 160 -5.02 21.32 2.29
C GLY A 160 -5.34 20.82 0.88
N SER A 161 -4.29 20.66 0.07
CA SER A 161 -4.44 20.04 -1.25
C SER A 161 -4.89 18.58 -1.07
N PRO A 162 -5.87 18.08 -1.84
CA PRO A 162 -6.31 16.67 -1.79
C PRO A 162 -5.13 15.71 -2.00
N ASN A 163 -4.10 16.15 -2.73
CA ASN A 163 -2.87 15.39 -2.94
C ASN A 163 -2.07 15.20 -1.64
N THR A 164 -2.00 16.22 -0.79
CA THR A 164 -1.26 16.15 0.48
C THR A 164 -1.97 15.20 1.44
N ILE A 165 -3.30 15.27 1.49
CA ILE A 165 -4.12 14.39 2.31
C ILE A 165 -3.95 12.94 1.83
N ALA A 166 -4.10 12.68 0.53
CA ALA A 166 -3.89 11.35 -0.06
C ALA A 166 -2.49 10.79 0.25
N PHE A 167 -1.45 11.63 0.17
CA PHE A 167 -0.08 11.24 0.48
C PHE A 167 0.06 10.83 1.95
N THR A 168 -0.43 11.64 2.89
CA THR A 168 -0.36 11.34 4.33
C THR A 168 -1.13 10.06 4.68
N LEU A 169 -2.32 9.85 4.09
CA LEU A 169 -3.10 8.63 4.32
C LEU A 169 -2.43 7.36 3.76
N SER A 170 -1.67 7.49 2.67
CA SER A 170 -0.96 6.36 2.04
C SER A 170 0.34 5.96 2.73
N LEU A 171 0.86 6.82 3.60
CA LEU A 171 2.20 6.72 4.16
C LEU A 171 2.39 5.44 5.02
N PRO A 172 1.48 5.06 5.93
CA PRO A 172 1.65 3.85 6.74
C PRO A 172 1.74 2.57 5.91
N ILE A 173 0.86 2.43 4.90
CA ILE A 173 0.84 1.27 4.01
C ILE A 173 2.09 1.24 3.13
N THR A 174 2.54 2.40 2.67
CA THR A 174 3.76 2.50 1.86
C THR A 174 4.97 2.04 2.67
N LEU A 175 5.16 2.54 3.89
CA LEU A 175 6.27 2.10 4.75
C LEU A 175 6.19 0.60 5.04
N LEU A 176 4.99 0.08 5.33
CA LEU A 176 4.77 -1.35 5.54
C LEU A 176 5.17 -2.18 4.32
N SER A 177 4.80 -1.73 3.11
CA SER A 177 5.13 -2.43 1.88
C SER A 177 6.64 -2.51 1.63
N TRP A 178 7.37 -1.42 1.90
CA TRP A 178 8.84 -1.41 1.83
C TRP A 178 9.48 -2.29 2.90
N SER A 179 8.89 -2.32 4.10
CA SER A 179 9.32 -3.23 5.16
C SER A 179 9.21 -4.69 4.72
N LEU A 180 8.10 -5.06 4.06
CA LEU A 180 7.89 -6.40 3.53
C LEU A 180 8.88 -6.74 2.41
N VAL A 181 9.11 -5.81 1.47
CA VAL A 181 10.10 -6.00 0.38
C VAL A 181 11.51 -6.17 0.95
N ALA A 182 11.89 -5.38 1.95
CA ALA A 182 13.17 -5.48 2.61
C ALA A 182 13.33 -6.80 3.38
N LEU A 183 12.27 -7.26 4.08
CA LEU A 183 12.25 -8.56 4.76
C LEU A 183 12.42 -9.71 3.76
N ALA A 184 11.62 -9.70 2.68
CA ALA A 184 11.71 -10.71 1.63
C ALA A 184 13.10 -10.75 0.97
N SER A 185 13.71 -9.58 0.78
CA SER A 185 15.09 -9.47 0.29
C SER A 185 16.10 -10.06 1.27
N SER A 186 15.94 -9.82 2.58
CA SER A 186 16.79 -10.41 3.62
C SER A 186 16.71 -11.95 3.62
N ILE A 187 15.49 -12.48 3.53
CA ILE A 187 15.24 -13.93 3.45
C ILE A 187 15.87 -14.52 2.18
N ALA A 188 15.72 -13.85 1.03
CA ALA A 188 16.31 -14.30 -0.22
C ALA A 188 17.85 -14.33 -0.14
N ILE A 189 18.47 -13.27 0.37
CA ILE A 189 19.93 -13.21 0.56
C ILE A 189 20.39 -14.33 1.49
N TYR A 190 19.65 -14.58 2.58
CA TYR A 190 19.96 -15.66 3.51
C TYR A 190 19.85 -17.05 2.83
N ALA A 191 18.78 -17.29 2.09
CA ALA A 191 18.53 -18.57 1.41
C ALA A 191 19.56 -18.88 0.31
N PHE A 192 20.00 -17.86 -0.43
CA PHE A 192 20.97 -18.01 -1.53
C PHE A 192 22.43 -17.82 -1.09
N ARG A 193 22.70 -17.74 0.22
CA ARG A 193 24.05 -17.50 0.74
C ARG A 193 25.06 -18.59 0.35
N ASP A 194 24.65 -19.87 0.39
CA ASP A 194 25.54 -21.00 0.09
C ASP A 194 25.65 -21.31 -1.41
N THR A 195 24.66 -20.88 -2.20
CA THR A 195 24.77 -20.89 -3.65
C THR A 195 25.63 -19.71 -4.07
N ARG A 196 26.92 -19.94 -4.36
CA ARG A 196 27.89 -18.95 -4.90
C ARG A 196 27.43 -18.19 -6.17
N LEU A 197 26.23 -18.48 -6.68
CA LEU A 197 25.60 -17.79 -7.79
C LEU A 197 24.53 -16.80 -7.30
N SER A 198 24.79 -15.52 -7.62
CA SER A 198 23.80 -14.72 -8.34
C SER A 198 22.70 -14.01 -7.53
N VAL A 199 22.98 -13.52 -6.32
CA VAL A 199 22.10 -12.50 -5.69
C VAL A 199 22.00 -11.26 -6.57
N VAL A 200 23.12 -10.83 -7.17
CA VAL A 200 23.16 -9.74 -8.16
C VAL A 200 22.39 -10.11 -9.43
N GLY A 201 22.44 -11.36 -9.88
CA GLY A 201 21.71 -11.82 -11.08
C GLY A 201 20.21 -11.95 -10.85
N ALA A 202 19.76 -12.42 -9.69
CA ALA A 202 18.33 -12.49 -9.36
C ALA A 202 17.72 -11.09 -9.22
N ILE A 203 18.44 -10.14 -8.61
CA ILE A 203 18.01 -8.74 -8.48
C ILE A 203 18.02 -8.04 -9.84
N THR A 204 19.04 -8.26 -10.68
CA THR A 204 19.09 -7.68 -12.04
C THR A 204 18.05 -8.30 -12.96
N ILE A 205 17.82 -9.61 -12.94
CA ILE A 205 16.76 -10.28 -13.71
C ILE A 205 15.38 -9.82 -13.23
N GLY A 206 15.18 -9.68 -11.92
CA GLY A 206 13.96 -9.14 -11.34
C GLY A 206 13.70 -7.70 -11.80
N ALA A 207 14.71 -6.83 -11.75
CA ALA A 207 14.62 -5.44 -12.20
C ALA A 207 14.39 -5.32 -13.71
N ILE A 208 15.05 -6.15 -14.52
CA ILE A 208 14.90 -6.18 -15.99
C ILE A 208 13.51 -6.69 -16.39
N LEU A 209 12.97 -7.70 -15.70
CA LEU A 209 11.62 -8.20 -15.95
C LEU A 209 10.53 -7.19 -15.52
N LEU A 210 10.79 -6.40 -14.49
CA LEU A 210 9.89 -5.33 -14.03
C LEU A 210 9.86 -4.15 -15.02
N ILE A 211 11.00 -3.80 -15.61
CA ILE A 211 11.11 -2.75 -16.62
C ILE A 211 10.46 -3.18 -17.96
N ARG A 212 10.59 -4.46 -18.35
CA ARG A 212 10.01 -4.97 -19.60
C ARG A 212 8.48 -5.05 -19.61
N LYS A 213 7.83 -5.01 -18.44
CA LYS A 213 6.36 -5.09 -18.29
C LYS A 213 5.66 -3.74 -18.17
N MET A 214 6.41 -2.63 -18.04
CA MET A 214 5.89 -1.25 -18.02
C MET A 214 5.95 -0.62 -19.41
#